data_AF-A0A9D7VV34-F1
#
_entry.id   AF-A0A9D7VV34-F1
#
_cell.length_a   1.000
_cell.length_b   1.000
_cell.length_c   1.000
_cell.angle_alpha   90.00
_cell.angle_beta   90.00
_cell.angle_gamma   90.00
#
_symmetry.space_group_name_H-M   'P 1'
#
loop_
_entity.id
_entity.type
_entity.pdbx_description
1 polymer ?
#
loop_
_entity_poly.entity_id
_entity_poly.type
_entity_poly.pdbx_seq_one_letter_code
_entity_poly.pdbx_strand_id
1 'polypeptide(L)'
;MPDSSPTLPSLTLPEIGSATDTMLETLVAHWHDVDPQHSEDGLAGKVCDLHQFNFLLWHEEDIARSPDVTDTKIAAVKRAIDKYNQARNDAIEKVDDWLIQELANRGIAAEEDAPAATETPGAAIDRLSILELRRYHMREQLERDDASQEHREKVAQKMVILDQQRDHLTTALDRLLQEIFSGKRPLRVFRQMKMYNDPAMNPYLYKSTSNPVA
;
A
#
# COMPACT_ATOMS: atom_id res chain seq x y z
N MET A 1 -3.63 -29.08 3.86
CA MET A 1 -4.17 -28.46 5.08
C MET A 1 -5.17 -27.41 4.63
N PRO A 2 -6.30 -27.15 5.30
CA PRO A 2 -7.07 -25.96 4.95
C PRO A 2 -6.17 -24.76 5.26
N ASP A 3 -5.92 -23.90 4.29
CA ASP A 3 -5.26 -22.60 4.50
C ASP A 3 -6.10 -21.80 5.47
N SER A 4 -5.75 -21.90 6.76
CA SER A 4 -6.34 -21.06 7.78
C SER A 4 -5.73 -19.68 7.62
N SER A 5 -6.56 -18.69 7.27
CA SER A 5 -6.15 -17.29 7.25
C SER A 5 -5.46 -16.92 8.56
N PRO A 6 -4.34 -16.19 8.53
CA PRO A 6 -3.63 -15.80 9.73
C PRO A 6 -4.50 -14.91 10.60
N THR A 7 -4.36 -15.02 11.92
CA THR A 7 -5.00 -14.10 12.86
C THR A 7 -4.34 -12.73 12.75
N LEU A 8 -5.08 -11.73 12.29
CA LEU A 8 -4.58 -10.35 12.16
C LEU A 8 -4.88 -9.52 13.42
N PRO A 9 -4.02 -8.54 13.77
CA PRO A 9 -4.25 -7.68 14.92
C PRO A 9 -5.42 -6.71 14.67
N SER A 10 -6.10 -6.31 15.75
CA SER A 10 -7.11 -5.25 15.68
C SER A 10 -6.45 -3.88 15.55
N LEU A 11 -6.98 -3.03 14.67
CA LEU A 11 -6.48 -1.68 14.46
C LEU A 11 -7.20 -0.69 15.39
N THR A 12 -6.64 -0.47 16.58
CA THR A 12 -7.20 0.42 17.60
C THR A 12 -6.17 1.43 18.11
N LEU A 13 -6.62 2.65 18.43
CA LEU A 13 -5.75 3.65 19.07
C LEU A 13 -5.27 3.16 20.44
N PRO A 14 -4.04 3.53 20.86
CA PRO A 14 -3.11 4.45 20.20
C PRO A 14 -2.13 3.79 19.21
N GLU A 15 -2.26 2.48 18.96
CA GLU A 15 -1.26 1.63 18.32
C GLU A 15 -1.67 1.17 16.90
N ILE A 16 -2.47 1.97 16.19
CA ILE A 16 -2.94 1.60 14.83
C ILE A 16 -1.77 1.38 13.87
N GLY A 17 -0.73 2.24 13.92
CA GLY A 17 0.47 2.11 13.11
C GLY A 17 1.22 0.81 13.40
N SER A 18 1.52 0.54 14.68
CA SER A 18 2.21 -0.68 15.11
C SER A 18 1.42 -1.97 14.80
N ALA A 19 0.09 -1.93 14.96
CA ALA A 19 -0.78 -3.04 14.58
C ALA A 19 -0.87 -3.21 13.06
N THR A 20 -0.91 -2.12 12.30
CA THR A 20 -0.89 -2.14 10.82
C THR A 20 0.40 -2.77 10.32
N ASP A 21 1.54 -2.35 10.87
CA ASP A 21 2.85 -2.90 10.58
C ASP A 21 2.91 -4.44 10.78
N THR A 22 2.46 -4.92 11.94
CA THR A 22 2.37 -6.37 12.23
C THR A 22 1.44 -7.11 11.27
N MET A 23 0.31 -6.49 10.91
CA MET A 23 -0.64 -7.03 9.94
C MET A 23 0.01 -7.18 8.56
N LEU A 24 0.71 -6.15 8.08
CA LEU A 24 1.37 -6.14 6.78
C LEU A 24 2.50 -7.18 6.71
N GLU A 25 3.33 -7.29 7.76
CA GLU A 25 4.38 -8.32 7.84
C GLU A 25 3.79 -9.75 7.78
N THR A 26 2.67 -9.98 8.46
CA THR A 26 1.98 -11.27 8.46
C THR A 26 1.40 -11.60 7.09
N LEU A 27 0.74 -10.63 6.46
CA LEU A 27 0.10 -10.81 5.15
C LEU A 27 1.12 -11.00 4.05
N VAL A 28 2.20 -10.23 4.01
CA VAL A 28 3.23 -10.40 2.98
C VAL A 28 3.83 -11.81 3.05
N ALA A 29 4.13 -12.32 4.25
CA ALA A 29 4.65 -13.67 4.39
C ALA A 29 3.62 -14.73 3.91
N HIS A 30 2.38 -14.61 4.36
CA HIS A 30 1.33 -15.57 4.02
C HIS A 30 1.00 -15.59 2.53
N TRP A 31 0.88 -14.42 1.89
CA TRP A 31 0.50 -14.30 0.48
C TRP A 31 1.59 -14.70 -0.51
N HIS A 32 2.82 -14.96 -0.06
CA HIS A 32 3.83 -15.64 -0.89
C HIS A 32 3.61 -17.16 -0.95
N ASP A 33 2.86 -17.73 -0.01
CA ASP A 33 2.53 -19.17 0.02
C ASP A 33 1.15 -19.47 -0.57
N VAL A 34 0.24 -18.48 -0.60
CA VAL A 34 -1.16 -18.65 -1.01
C VAL A 34 -1.64 -17.48 -1.87
N ASP A 35 -2.73 -17.69 -2.63
CA ASP A 35 -3.35 -16.60 -3.38
C ASP A 35 -3.83 -15.47 -2.44
N PRO A 36 -3.47 -14.19 -2.69
CA PRO A 36 -3.82 -13.09 -1.82
C PRO A 36 -5.34 -12.94 -1.63
N GLN A 37 -5.83 -13.21 -0.42
CA GLN A 37 -7.24 -13.10 -0.03
C GLN A 37 -7.35 -12.73 1.45
N HIS A 38 -8.48 -12.12 1.84
CA HIS A 38 -8.74 -11.67 3.21
C HIS A 38 -10.26 -11.58 3.47
N SER A 39 -10.68 -11.55 4.74
CA SER A 39 -12.11 -11.49 5.16
C SER A 39 -12.46 -10.30 6.06
N GLU A 40 -11.44 -9.49 6.36
CA GLU A 40 -11.47 -8.35 7.26
C GLU A 40 -12.34 -7.23 6.72
N ASP A 41 -12.99 -6.53 7.64
CA ASP A 41 -13.83 -5.37 7.38
C ASP A 41 -13.31 -4.11 8.10
N GLY A 42 -14.08 -3.03 8.03
CA GLY A 42 -13.71 -1.76 8.65
C GLY A 42 -12.35 -1.24 8.15
N LEU A 43 -11.57 -0.65 9.05
CA LEU A 43 -10.23 -0.14 8.73
C LEU A 43 -9.27 -1.27 8.32
N ALA A 44 -9.31 -2.41 9.02
CA ALA A 44 -8.45 -3.56 8.72
C ALA A 44 -8.66 -4.07 7.29
N GLY A 45 -9.92 -4.20 6.87
CA GLY A 45 -10.25 -4.55 5.50
C GLY A 45 -9.71 -3.56 4.47
N LYS A 46 -9.76 -2.25 4.75
CA LYS A 46 -9.18 -1.23 3.83
C LYS A 46 -7.66 -1.30 3.74
N VAL A 47 -7.00 -1.60 4.86
CA VAL A 47 -5.55 -1.83 4.88
C VAL A 47 -5.19 -3.11 4.10
N CYS A 48 -5.97 -4.18 4.26
CA CYS A 48 -5.79 -5.43 3.51
C CYS A 48 -5.98 -5.22 1.99
N ASP A 49 -7.05 -4.54 1.58
CA ASP A 49 -7.30 -4.16 0.18
C ASP A 49 -6.07 -3.43 -0.41
N LEU A 50 -5.58 -2.40 0.30
CA LEU A 50 -4.43 -1.61 -0.11
C LEU A 50 -3.15 -2.45 -0.23
N HIS A 51 -2.89 -3.30 0.76
CA HIS A 51 -1.72 -4.17 0.75
C HIS A 51 -1.78 -5.20 -0.38
N GLN A 52 -2.96 -5.77 -0.66
CA GLN A 52 -3.17 -6.72 -1.74
C GLN A 52 -2.84 -6.09 -3.10
N PHE A 53 -3.28 -4.86 -3.35
CA PHE A 53 -2.93 -4.18 -4.60
C PHE A 53 -1.45 -3.86 -4.71
N ASN A 54 -0.78 -3.51 -3.60
CA ASN A 54 0.67 -3.34 -3.57
C ASN A 54 1.41 -4.65 -3.85
N PHE A 55 0.96 -5.75 -3.25
CA PHE A 55 1.52 -7.08 -3.45
C PHE A 55 1.40 -7.51 -4.92
N LEU A 56 0.21 -7.40 -5.51
CA LEU A 56 -0.03 -7.76 -6.91
C LEU A 56 0.74 -6.86 -7.87
N LEU A 57 0.80 -5.55 -7.58
CA LEU A 57 1.57 -4.59 -8.37
C LEU A 57 3.07 -4.92 -8.36
N TRP A 58 3.62 -5.25 -7.19
CA TRP A 58 5.04 -5.62 -7.04
C TRP A 58 5.40 -6.80 -7.96
N HIS A 59 4.62 -7.88 -7.91
CA HIS A 59 4.89 -9.08 -8.69
C HIS A 59 4.74 -8.86 -10.20
N GLU A 60 3.78 -8.04 -10.63
CA GLU A 60 3.68 -7.65 -12.05
C GLU A 60 4.87 -6.79 -12.49
N GLU A 61 5.39 -5.90 -11.64
CA GLU A 61 6.61 -5.14 -11.93
C GLU A 61 7.84 -6.05 -12.05
N ASP A 62 7.96 -7.09 -11.23
CA ASP A 62 9.05 -8.06 -11.34
C ASP A 62 8.98 -8.86 -12.64
N ILE A 63 7.78 -9.30 -13.05
CA ILE A 63 7.57 -9.96 -14.35
C ILE A 63 7.96 -9.02 -15.50
N ALA A 64 7.60 -7.74 -15.42
CA ALA A 64 7.92 -6.75 -16.45
C ALA A 64 9.43 -6.50 -16.63
N ARG A 65 10.23 -6.76 -15.59
CA ARG A 65 11.69 -6.57 -15.59
C ARG A 65 12.47 -7.79 -16.09
N SER A 66 11.81 -8.94 -16.26
CA SER A 66 12.46 -10.14 -16.81
C SER A 66 12.89 -9.93 -18.27
N PRO A 67 14.12 -10.28 -18.67
CA PRO A 67 14.54 -10.20 -20.07
C PRO A 67 13.88 -11.25 -20.96
N ASP A 68 13.30 -12.30 -20.38
CA ASP A 68 12.73 -13.45 -21.10
C ASP A 68 11.22 -13.31 -21.38
N VAL A 69 10.62 -12.19 -20.95
CA VAL A 69 9.20 -11.94 -21.14
C VAL A 69 8.90 -11.59 -22.61
N THR A 70 7.91 -12.25 -23.20
CA THR A 70 7.51 -11.98 -24.60
C THR A 70 6.76 -10.66 -24.72
N ASP A 71 6.83 -10.00 -25.89
CA ASP A 71 6.09 -8.76 -26.17
C ASP A 71 4.59 -8.85 -25.85
N THR A 72 3.97 -9.99 -26.15
CA THR A 72 2.54 -10.22 -25.86
C THR A 72 2.29 -10.25 -24.36
N LYS A 73 3.18 -10.90 -23.59
CA LYS A 73 3.10 -10.94 -22.14
C LYS A 73 3.40 -9.57 -21.53
N ILE A 74 4.35 -8.80 -22.08
CA ILE A 74 4.63 -7.40 -21.66
C ILE A 74 3.37 -6.55 -21.75
N ALA A 75 2.63 -6.62 -22.86
CA ALA A 75 1.40 -5.86 -23.01
C ALA A 75 0.32 -6.24 -21.98
N ALA A 76 0.22 -7.53 -21.63
CA ALA A 76 -0.69 -7.99 -20.58
C ALA A 76 -0.26 -7.49 -19.18
N VAL A 77 1.02 -7.62 -18.85
CA VAL A 77 1.62 -7.16 -17.60
C VAL A 77 1.46 -5.64 -17.44
N LYS A 78 1.70 -4.86 -18.51
CA LYS A 78 1.50 -3.41 -18.46
C LYS A 78 0.07 -3.01 -18.12
N ARG A 79 -0.92 -3.70 -18.68
CA ARG A 79 -2.34 -3.47 -18.34
C ARG A 79 -2.65 -3.85 -16.90
N ALA A 80 -2.04 -4.92 -16.39
CA ALA A 80 -2.18 -5.33 -14.99
C ALA A 80 -1.56 -4.29 -14.04
N ILE A 81 -0.33 -3.82 -14.33
CA ILE A 81 0.34 -2.75 -13.59
C ILE A 81 -0.53 -1.48 -13.54
N ASP A 82 -1.07 -1.04 -14.68
CA ASP A 82 -1.92 0.16 -14.72
C ASP A 82 -3.17 0.00 -13.86
N LYS A 83 -3.81 -1.18 -13.93
CA LYS A 83 -4.98 -1.53 -13.13
C LYS A 83 -4.66 -1.54 -11.63
N TYR A 84 -3.61 -2.24 -11.20
CA TYR A 84 -3.26 -2.35 -9.78
C TYR A 84 -2.73 -1.05 -9.22
N ASN A 85 -1.99 -0.27 -10.00
CA ASN A 85 -1.57 1.07 -9.59
C ASN A 85 -2.78 1.99 -9.40
N GLN A 86 -3.80 1.94 -10.26
CA GLN A 86 -5.04 2.68 -10.02
C GLN A 86 -5.76 2.18 -8.75
N ALA A 87 -5.94 0.87 -8.62
CA ALA A 87 -6.61 0.27 -7.47
C ALA A 87 -5.91 0.58 -6.13
N ARG A 88 -4.58 0.59 -6.10
CA ARG A 88 -3.77 1.03 -4.95
C ARG A 88 -4.08 2.48 -4.58
N ASN A 89 -4.09 3.38 -5.55
CA ASN A 89 -4.41 4.79 -5.29
C ASN A 89 -5.83 4.97 -4.76
N ASP A 90 -6.81 4.24 -5.33
CA ASP A 90 -8.18 4.25 -4.84
C ASP A 90 -8.28 3.67 -3.41
N ALA A 91 -7.48 2.66 -3.10
CA ALA A 91 -7.43 2.05 -1.78
C ALA A 91 -6.82 2.99 -0.72
N ILE A 92 -5.81 3.78 -1.07
CA ILE A 92 -5.28 4.86 -0.20
C ILE A 92 -6.41 5.81 0.20
N GLU A 93 -7.17 6.29 -0.78
CA GLU A 93 -8.28 7.21 -0.51
C GLU A 93 -9.39 6.56 0.31
N LYS A 94 -9.69 5.27 0.09
CA LYS A 94 -10.67 4.53 0.89
C LYS A 94 -10.27 4.38 2.36
N VAL A 95 -8.98 4.25 2.67
CA VAL A 95 -8.48 4.27 4.06
C VAL A 95 -8.75 5.64 4.68
N ASP A 96 -8.40 6.72 3.98
CA ASP A 96 -8.63 8.08 4.46
C ASP A 96 -10.12 8.42 4.60
N ASP A 97 -10.96 7.98 3.66
CA ASP A 97 -12.42 8.13 3.72
C ASP A 97 -13.04 7.44 4.92
N TRP A 98 -12.58 6.22 5.21
CA TRP A 98 -13.02 5.49 6.40
C TRP A 98 -12.68 6.28 7.67
N LEU A 99 -11.46 6.82 7.76
CA LEU A 99 -11.02 7.61 8.92
C LEU A 99 -11.81 8.92 9.06
N ILE A 100 -12.11 9.61 7.95
CA ILE A 100 -12.98 10.80 7.96
C ILE A 100 -14.36 10.47 8.50
N GLN A 101 -14.96 9.38 8.01
CA GLN A 101 -16.28 8.95 8.48
C GLN A 101 -16.25 8.60 9.97
N GLU A 102 -15.19 7.94 10.43
CA GLU A 102 -15.04 7.57 11.84
C GLU A 102 -14.86 8.80 12.75
N LEU A 103 -14.10 9.82 12.30
CA LEU A 103 -13.99 11.10 13.02
C LEU A 103 -15.34 11.80 13.12
N ALA A 104 -16.10 11.84 12.03
CA ALA A 104 -17.44 12.41 12.01
C ALA A 104 -18.41 11.68 12.95
N ASN A 105 -18.38 10.33 12.95
CA ASN A 105 -19.19 9.50 13.85
C ASN A 105 -18.89 9.79 15.32
N ARG A 106 -17.63 10.09 15.65
CA ARG A 106 -17.16 10.43 17.00
C ARG A 106 -17.31 11.91 17.36
N GLY A 107 -17.76 12.75 16.43
CA GLY A 107 -17.84 14.20 16.62
C GLY A 107 -16.48 14.87 16.84
N ILE A 108 -15.41 14.30 16.28
CA ILE A 108 -14.05 14.84 16.40
C ILE A 108 -13.78 15.75 15.21
N ALA A 109 -13.49 17.01 15.50
CA ALA A 109 -12.99 17.98 14.52
C ALA A 109 -11.78 18.69 15.13
N ALA A 110 -10.80 19.01 14.30
CA ALA A 110 -9.71 19.88 14.70
C ALA A 110 -10.12 21.35 14.59
N GLU A 111 -9.43 22.21 15.34
CA GLU A 111 -9.55 23.67 15.21
C GLU A 111 -9.27 24.11 13.76
N GLU A 112 -9.94 25.18 13.30
CA GLU A 112 -9.89 25.65 11.91
C GLU A 112 -8.46 25.92 11.42
N ASP A 113 -7.64 26.53 12.29
CA ASP A 113 -6.25 26.91 12.03
C ASP A 113 -5.22 25.83 12.45
N ALA A 114 -5.67 24.64 12.86
CA ALA A 114 -4.75 23.58 13.25
C ALA A 114 -3.86 23.14 12.06
N PRO A 115 -2.54 22.99 12.26
CA PRO A 115 -1.61 22.69 11.17
C PRO A 115 -1.84 21.28 10.64
N ALA A 116 -2.19 21.17 9.36
CA ALA A 116 -2.33 19.86 8.70
C ALA A 116 -0.99 19.17 8.50
N ALA A 117 -1.01 17.82 8.45
CA ALA A 117 0.12 17.07 7.93
C ALA A 117 0.15 17.16 6.40
N THR A 118 1.35 17.08 5.82
CA THR A 118 1.52 16.98 4.36
C THR A 118 1.17 15.59 3.82
N GLU A 119 1.14 14.59 4.68
CA GLU A 119 0.84 13.20 4.37
C GLU A 119 -0.40 12.74 5.16
N THR A 120 -1.26 11.97 4.49
CA THR A 120 -2.44 11.35 5.11
C THR A 120 -2.09 9.99 5.71
N PRO A 121 -2.88 9.48 6.67
CA PRO A 121 -2.70 8.12 7.19
C PRO A 121 -2.75 7.04 6.09
N GLY A 122 -3.64 7.14 5.11
CA GLY A 122 -3.71 6.20 3.98
C GLY A 122 -2.41 6.16 3.17
N ALA A 123 -1.82 7.33 2.89
CA ALA A 123 -0.54 7.42 2.18
C ALA A 123 0.65 6.91 3.02
N ALA A 124 0.63 7.14 4.33
CA ALA A 124 1.63 6.58 5.25
C ALA A 124 1.54 5.05 5.32
N ILE A 125 0.33 4.49 5.36
CA ILE A 125 0.10 3.03 5.32
C ILE A 125 0.55 2.43 3.98
N ASP A 126 0.30 3.10 2.85
CA ASP A 126 0.81 2.66 1.54
C ASP A 126 2.33 2.56 1.52
N ARG A 127 3.02 3.59 2.03
CA ARG A 127 4.48 3.56 2.14
C ARG A 127 4.95 2.42 3.04
N LEU A 128 4.27 2.19 4.16
CA LEU A 128 4.59 1.09 5.07
C LEU A 128 4.39 -0.27 4.41
N SER A 129 3.29 -0.46 3.69
CA SER A 129 3.00 -1.66 2.88
C SER A 129 4.10 -1.95 1.85
N ILE A 130 4.55 -0.93 1.11
CA ILE A 130 5.67 -1.09 0.16
C ILE A 130 6.99 -1.39 0.87
N LEU A 131 7.20 -0.81 2.05
CA LEU A 131 8.40 -1.06 2.84
C LEU A 131 8.44 -2.50 3.35
N GLU A 132 7.31 -3.06 3.79
CA GLU A 132 7.22 -4.47 4.20
C GLU A 132 7.47 -5.44 3.03
N LEU A 133 6.94 -5.15 1.83
CA LEU A 133 7.28 -5.92 0.62
C LEU A 133 8.80 -5.89 0.34
N ARG A 134 9.42 -4.72 0.42
CA ARG A 134 10.88 -4.60 0.25
C ARG A 134 11.65 -5.38 1.30
N ARG A 135 11.19 -5.36 2.55
CA ARG A 135 11.83 -6.07 3.66
C ARG A 135 11.73 -7.57 3.49
N TYR A 136 10.56 -8.08 3.09
CA TYR A 136 10.35 -9.50 2.79
C TYR A 136 11.38 -9.98 1.74
N HIS A 137 11.42 -9.33 0.58
CA HIS A 137 12.36 -9.72 -0.49
C HIS A 137 13.83 -9.45 -0.12
N MET A 138 14.12 -8.42 0.69
CA MET A 138 15.49 -8.21 1.21
C MET A 138 15.92 -9.37 2.11
N ARG A 139 15.01 -9.94 2.90
CA ARG A 139 15.26 -11.10 3.75
C ARG A 139 15.58 -12.34 2.91
N GLU A 140 14.84 -12.59 1.84
CA GLU A 140 15.14 -13.68 0.91
C GLU A 140 16.56 -13.57 0.32
N GLN A 141 17.00 -12.36 -0.03
CA GLN A 141 18.35 -12.15 -0.54
C GLN A 141 19.44 -12.38 0.51
N LEU A 142 19.12 -12.23 1.79
CA LEU A 142 20.03 -12.51 2.91
C LEU A 142 20.14 -14.02 3.18
N GLU A 143 19.01 -14.73 3.06
CA GLU A 143 18.86 -16.13 3.42
C GLU A 143 19.27 -17.11 2.31
N ARG A 144 19.38 -16.65 1.05
CA ARG A 144 19.78 -17.52 -0.06
C ARG A 144 21.20 -18.10 0.11
N ASP A 145 21.32 -19.39 -0.19
CA ASP A 145 22.55 -20.17 0.00
C ASP A 145 23.64 -19.88 -1.04
N ASP A 146 23.26 -19.36 -2.20
CA ASP A 146 24.16 -19.10 -3.34
C ASP A 146 24.82 -17.71 -3.30
N ALA A 147 24.48 -16.87 -2.32
CA ALA A 147 25.04 -15.53 -2.19
C ALA A 147 26.47 -15.54 -1.62
N SER A 148 27.34 -14.71 -2.20
CA SER A 148 28.66 -14.45 -1.64
C SER A 148 28.59 -13.73 -0.30
N GLN A 149 29.64 -13.85 0.52
CA GLN A 149 29.75 -13.14 1.79
C GLN A 149 29.63 -11.61 1.62
N GLU A 150 30.30 -11.05 0.60
CA GLU A 150 30.21 -9.62 0.28
C GLU A 150 28.77 -9.19 -0.08
N HIS A 151 28.03 -10.04 -0.78
CA HIS A 151 26.63 -9.79 -1.08
C HIS A 151 25.78 -9.77 0.20
N ARG A 152 25.94 -10.79 1.06
CA ARG A 152 25.22 -10.89 2.34
C ARG A 152 25.47 -9.68 3.23
N GLU A 153 26.71 -9.20 3.31
CA GLU A 153 27.06 -7.98 4.07
C GLU A 153 26.37 -6.73 3.51
N LYS A 154 26.38 -6.54 2.19
CA LYS A 154 25.68 -5.41 1.55
C LYS A 154 24.16 -5.46 1.76
N VAL A 155 23.57 -6.65 1.69
CA VAL A 155 22.14 -6.86 1.95
C VAL A 155 21.80 -6.60 3.43
N ALA A 156 22.61 -7.11 4.36
CA ALA A 156 22.42 -6.87 5.79
C ALA A 156 22.45 -5.36 6.13
N GLN A 157 23.37 -4.61 5.54
CA GLN A 157 23.42 -3.14 5.71
C GLN A 157 22.16 -2.45 5.19
N LYS A 158 21.61 -2.90 4.05
CA LYS A 158 20.35 -2.38 3.52
C LYS A 158 19.16 -2.76 4.42
N MET A 159 19.15 -3.97 4.97
CA MET A 159 18.12 -4.42 5.90
C MET A 159 18.05 -3.51 7.12
N VAL A 160 19.18 -3.16 7.73
CA VAL A 160 19.23 -2.22 8.87
C VAL A 160 18.61 -0.87 8.53
N ILE A 161 18.82 -0.35 7.32
CA ILE A 161 18.21 0.91 6.88
C ILE A 161 16.69 0.76 6.72
N LEU A 162 16.23 -0.36 6.15
CA LEU A 162 14.79 -0.65 6.03
C LEU A 162 14.14 -0.81 7.41
N ASP A 163 14.84 -1.42 8.37
CA ASP A 163 14.38 -1.54 9.75
C ASP A 163 14.17 -0.17 10.39
N GLN A 164 15.15 0.72 10.29
CA GLN A 164 15.05 2.07 10.82
C GLN A 164 13.94 2.89 10.16
N GLN A 165 13.77 2.76 8.84
CA GLN A 165 12.71 3.45 8.11
C GLN A 165 11.31 2.97 8.55
N ARG A 166 11.15 1.67 8.83
CA ARG A 166 9.91 1.07 9.31
C ARG A 166 9.57 1.60 10.68
N ASP A 167 10.51 1.51 11.62
CA ASP A 167 10.29 1.96 13.00
C ASP A 167 9.91 3.44 13.07
N HIS A 168 10.58 4.28 12.27
CA HIS A 168 10.24 5.71 12.14
C HIS A 168 8.84 5.92 11.57
N LEU A 169 8.48 5.22 10.50
CA LEU A 169 7.19 5.39 9.83
C LEU A 169 6.03 4.91 10.72
N THR A 170 6.19 3.75 11.36
CA THR A 170 5.22 3.20 12.31
C THR A 170 4.98 4.15 13.48
N THR A 171 6.05 4.66 14.10
CA THR A 171 5.96 5.65 15.20
C THR A 171 5.30 6.95 14.75
N ALA A 172 5.66 7.45 13.56
CA ALA A 172 5.09 8.67 13.01
C ALA A 172 3.59 8.52 12.69
N LEU A 173 3.18 7.35 12.17
CA LEU A 173 1.79 7.02 11.89
C LEU A 173 0.95 6.94 13.18
N ASP A 174 1.45 6.25 14.21
CA ASP A 174 0.79 6.19 15.51
C ASP A 174 0.56 7.59 16.08
N ARG A 175 1.60 8.44 16.06
CA ARG A 175 1.51 9.83 16.50
C ARG A 175 0.52 10.64 15.65
N LEU A 176 0.56 10.50 14.33
CA LEU A 176 -0.33 11.22 13.42
C LEU A 176 -1.80 10.89 13.72
N LEU A 177 -2.11 9.60 13.86
CA LEU A 177 -3.47 9.16 14.17
C LEU A 177 -3.91 9.62 15.57
N GLN A 178 -3.04 9.57 16.58
CA GLN A 178 -3.35 10.11 17.90
C GLN A 178 -3.63 11.62 17.87
N GLU A 179 -2.83 12.41 17.13
CA GLU A 179 -3.06 13.86 16.98
C GLU A 179 -4.38 14.15 16.24
N ILE A 180 -4.72 13.36 15.22
CA ILE A 180 -5.98 13.47 14.48
C ILE A 180 -7.19 13.12 15.36
N PHE A 181 -7.17 11.96 16.01
CA PHE A 181 -8.28 11.49 16.85
C PHE A 181 -8.40 12.24 18.20
N SER A 182 -7.43 13.07 18.55
CA SER A 182 -7.55 14.01 19.68
C SER A 182 -7.97 15.42 19.25
N GLY A 183 -8.25 15.67 17.97
CA GLY A 183 -8.62 16.98 17.43
C GLY A 183 -7.47 17.99 17.39
N LYS A 184 -6.22 17.57 17.62
CA LYS A 184 -5.04 18.46 17.58
C LYS A 184 -4.58 18.74 16.15
N ARG A 185 -4.92 17.85 15.21
CA ARG A 185 -4.52 17.93 13.81
C ARG A 185 -5.68 17.57 12.89
N PRO A 186 -5.92 18.33 11.80
CA PRO A 186 -6.96 17.97 10.85
C PRO A 186 -6.47 16.86 9.91
N LEU A 187 -7.36 15.94 9.54
CA LEU A 187 -7.16 15.04 8.41
C LEU A 187 -7.57 15.76 7.12
N ARG A 188 -6.59 16.23 6.33
CA ARG A 188 -6.82 16.89 5.04
C ARG A 188 -6.37 15.97 3.90
N VAL A 189 -7.32 15.51 3.10
CA VAL A 189 -7.06 14.57 2.00
C VAL A 189 -6.89 15.31 0.67
N PHE A 190 -5.79 15.02 -0.02
CA PHE A 190 -5.55 15.49 -1.38
C PHE A 190 -6.01 14.41 -2.38
N ARG A 191 -7.16 14.64 -3.01
CA ARG A 191 -7.76 13.67 -3.94
C ARG A 191 -6.99 13.61 -5.25
N GLN A 192 -6.83 12.41 -5.79
CA GLN A 192 -6.22 12.23 -7.10
C GLN A 192 -7.18 12.68 -8.20
N MET A 193 -6.71 13.62 -9.03
CA MET A 193 -7.45 14.12 -10.19
C MET A 193 -6.77 13.66 -11.49
N LYS A 194 -6.65 12.35 -11.69
CA LYS A 194 -6.01 11.77 -12.89
C LYS A 194 -6.95 11.82 -14.10
N MET A 195 -6.57 12.59 -15.12
CA MET A 195 -7.37 12.75 -16.34
C MET A 195 -7.22 11.59 -17.33
N TYR A 196 -6.07 10.93 -17.38
CA TYR A 196 -5.74 9.97 -18.43
C TYR A 196 -6.42 8.60 -18.28
N ASN A 197 -6.94 8.28 -17.10
CA ASN A 197 -7.70 7.04 -16.87
C ASN A 197 -9.20 7.24 -17.08
N ASP A 198 -9.67 8.48 -17.20
CA ASP A 198 -11.06 8.80 -17.50
C ASP A 198 -11.27 8.79 -19.04
N PRO A 199 -12.12 7.89 -19.58
CA PRO A 199 -12.43 7.85 -21.00
C PRO A 199 -12.95 9.16 -21.58
N ALA A 200 -13.64 9.98 -20.77
CA ALA A 200 -14.16 11.28 -21.17
C ALA A 200 -13.06 12.37 -21.22
N MET A 201 -11.94 12.16 -20.52
CA MET A 201 -10.85 13.15 -20.44
C MET A 201 -9.59 12.73 -21.19
N ASN A 202 -9.43 11.44 -21.54
CA ASN A 202 -8.29 10.94 -22.29
C ASN A 202 -8.49 11.08 -23.82
N PRO A 203 -7.69 11.91 -24.51
CA PRO A 203 -7.80 12.13 -25.96
C PRO A 203 -7.69 10.86 -26.81
N TYR A 204 -6.95 9.86 -26.38
CA TYR A 204 -6.83 8.60 -27.12
C TYR A 204 -8.09 7.73 -27.01
N LEU A 205 -8.87 7.87 -25.94
CA LEU A 205 -10.10 7.10 -25.69
C LEU A 205 -11.33 7.78 -26.31
N TYR A 206 -11.53 9.08 -26.10
CA TYR A 206 -12.69 9.74 -26.71
C TYR A 206 -12.54 9.99 -28.21
N LYS A 207 -11.33 10.22 -28.74
CA LYS A 207 -11.14 10.40 -30.21
C LYS A 207 -11.28 9.10 -31.00
N SER A 208 -10.99 7.95 -30.40
CA SER A 208 -11.25 6.65 -31.03
C SER A 208 -12.75 6.33 -31.09
N THR A 209 -13.56 6.91 -30.19
CA THR A 209 -15.03 6.78 -30.21
C THR A 209 -15.68 7.70 -31.25
N SER A 210 -15.04 8.82 -31.63
CA SER A 210 -15.57 9.80 -32.59
C SER A 210 -15.24 9.52 -34.07
N ASN A 211 -14.41 8.51 -34.37
CA ASN A 211 -14.15 8.07 -35.74
C ASN A 211 -14.81 6.71 -35.99
N PRO A 212 -16.05 6.65 -36.50
CA PRO A 212 -16.54 5.41 -37.08
C PRO A 212 -15.69 5.14 -38.32
N VAL A 213 -15.05 3.96 -38.33
CA VAL A 213 -14.31 3.45 -39.48
C VAL A 213 -15.26 3.45 -40.69
N ALA A 214 -14.93 4.26 -41.69
CA ALA A 214 -15.55 4.25 -43.01
C ALA A 214 -14.86 3.20 -43.90
#